data_AF-A0A7Y5DGX9-F1
#
_entry.id   AF-A0A7Y5DGX9-F1
#
_cell.length_a   1.000
_cell.length_b   1.000
_cell.length_c   1.000
_cell.angle_alpha   90.00
_cell.angle_beta   90.00
_cell.angle_gamma   90.00
#
_symmetry.space_group_name_H-M   'P 1'
#
loop_
_entity.id
_entity.type
_entity.pdbx_description
1 polymer ?
#
loop_
_entity_poly.entity_id
_entity_poly.type
_entity_poly.pdbx_seq_one_letter_code
_entity_poly.pdbx_strand_id
1 'polypeptide(L)'
;MKAAPLLRAWLHRLRENGVRFHMRHRWVGWDEAGALRFEVRNNPHPSPDGRGAISSPSNNNNETEKPFSPREKGGDEGALVKIAHFDAVILALGGGSWPQLGSDGAWIALLEQHGAHVAPLRPSNCGFEIAWSDHFRERFVGEPLKSVAASFGEVRKQGECLITTHGIEGGLIYALSAPLRDEIERIGSATLHLDLLPDWSAEKVLAEVSHPRGSRSLSSHLQSRLGLKG
;
A
#
# COMPACT_ATOMS: atom_id res chain seq x y z
N MET A 1 -14.17 13.25 14.83
CA MET A 1 -13.45 14.42 14.29
C MET A 1 -12.95 14.07 12.90
N LYS A 2 -13.19 14.88 11.85
CA LYS A 2 -12.65 14.60 10.50
C LYS A 2 -11.13 14.81 10.51
N ALA A 3 -10.38 14.07 9.69
CA ALA A 3 -8.91 14.15 9.66
C ALA A 3 -8.37 15.51 9.15
N ALA A 4 -9.13 16.17 8.27
CA ALA A 4 -8.69 17.39 7.58
C ALA A 4 -8.35 18.59 8.50
N PRO A 5 -9.17 18.96 9.52
CA PRO A 5 -8.80 19.98 10.49
C PRO A 5 -7.47 19.72 11.21
N LEU A 6 -7.22 18.48 11.63
CA LEU A 6 -5.99 18.11 12.33
C LEU A 6 -4.76 18.28 11.42
N LEU A 7 -4.87 17.81 10.17
CA LEU A 7 -3.81 17.98 9.17
C LEU A 7 -3.47 19.45 8.93
N ARG A 8 -4.48 20.32 8.79
CA ARG A 8 -4.25 21.76 8.57
C ARG A 8 -3.56 22.42 9.76
N ALA A 9 -4.00 22.13 10.98
CA ALA A 9 -3.38 22.65 12.19
C ALA A 9 -1.90 22.20 12.29
N TRP A 10 -1.62 20.95 11.96
CA TRP A 10 -0.27 20.41 11.95
C TRP A 10 0.63 21.08 10.88
N LEU A 11 0.14 21.22 9.64
CA LEU A 11 0.87 21.91 8.57
C LEU A 11 1.13 23.39 8.90
N HIS A 12 0.19 24.06 9.56
CA HIS A 12 0.39 25.43 10.04
C HIS A 12 1.56 25.49 11.03
N ARG A 13 1.53 24.63 12.05
CA ARG A 13 2.60 24.54 13.06
C ARG A 13 3.96 24.28 12.43
N LEU A 14 4.05 23.39 11.44
CA LEU A 14 5.32 23.13 10.75
C LEU A 14 5.86 24.37 10.04
N ARG A 15 4.99 25.14 9.37
CA ARG A 15 5.39 26.40 8.72
C ARG A 15 5.86 27.45 9.73
N GLU A 16 5.20 27.57 10.88
CA GLU A 16 5.63 28.47 11.97
C GLU A 16 7.00 28.06 12.55
N ASN A 17 7.34 26.77 12.50
CA ASN A 17 8.66 26.26 12.86
C ASN A 17 9.68 26.35 11.71
N GLY A 18 9.37 27.06 10.63
CA GLY A 18 10.30 27.33 9.53
C GLY A 18 10.36 26.24 8.45
N VAL A 19 9.51 25.21 8.51
CA VAL A 19 9.48 24.17 7.47
C VAL A 19 8.97 24.75 6.15
N ARG A 20 9.79 24.63 5.11
CA ARG A 20 9.46 25.02 3.73
C ARG A 20 9.05 23.78 2.94
N PHE A 21 7.88 23.84 2.32
CA PHE A 21 7.37 22.73 1.53
C PHE A 21 7.57 23.00 0.03
N HIS A 22 8.26 22.08 -0.65
CA HIS A 22 8.46 22.09 -2.08
C HIS A 22 7.68 20.93 -2.71
N MET A 23 6.49 21.23 -3.23
CA MET A 23 5.65 20.24 -3.92
C MET A 23 6.08 20.10 -5.38
N ARG A 24 5.78 18.95 -6.02
CA ARG A 24 6.11 18.68 -7.43
C ARG A 24 7.62 18.73 -7.76
N HIS A 25 8.45 18.41 -6.77
CA HIS A 25 9.88 18.22 -6.95
C HIS A 25 10.15 16.72 -6.80
N ARG A 26 10.67 16.09 -7.84
CA ARG A 26 11.07 14.68 -7.80
C ARG A 26 12.58 14.64 -7.59
N TRP A 27 13.01 14.02 -6.50
CA TRP A 27 14.43 13.76 -6.29
C TRP A 27 14.93 12.73 -7.31
N VAL A 28 16.05 13.01 -7.97
CA VAL A 28 16.63 12.18 -9.04
C VAL A 28 18.10 11.82 -8.79
N GLY A 29 18.52 11.90 -7.53
CA GLY A 29 19.87 11.52 -7.10
C GLY A 29 20.74 12.72 -6.77
N TRP A 30 22.03 12.59 -7.06
CA TRP A 30 23.04 13.58 -6.73
C TRP A 30 23.84 13.98 -7.97
N ASP A 31 24.49 15.14 -7.92
CA ASP A 31 25.55 15.48 -8.87
C ASP A 31 26.92 14.93 -8.42
N GLU A 32 27.95 15.19 -9.21
CA GLU A 32 29.32 14.75 -8.94
C GLU A 32 29.91 15.36 -7.66
N ALA A 33 29.38 16.51 -7.21
CA ALA A 33 29.79 17.19 -5.98
C ALA A 33 28.98 16.73 -4.74
N GLY A 34 28.04 15.79 -4.91
CA GLY A 34 27.18 15.28 -3.85
C GLY A 34 26.00 16.19 -3.50
N ALA A 35 25.67 17.18 -4.35
CA ALA A 35 24.48 18.01 -4.20
C ALA A 35 23.23 17.28 -4.69
N LEU A 36 22.06 17.53 -4.08
CA LEU A 36 20.82 16.86 -4.46
C LEU A 36 20.25 17.43 -5.77
N ARG A 37 19.90 16.56 -6.71
CA ARG A 37 19.23 16.90 -7.98
C ARG A 37 17.73 16.66 -7.88
N PHE A 38 16.94 17.64 -8.33
CA PHE A 38 15.49 17.56 -8.36
C PHE A 38 14.94 17.91 -9.74
N GLU A 39 14.19 16.99 -10.33
CA GLU A 39 13.31 17.30 -11.46
C GLU A 39 12.11 18.11 -10.99
N VAL A 40 11.86 19.22 -11.67
CA VAL A 40 10.70 20.08 -11.42
C VAL A 40 9.84 20.07 -12.67
N ARG A 41 8.61 19.57 -12.54
CA ARG A 41 7.63 19.66 -13.62
C ARG A 41 7.07 21.07 -13.68
N ASN A 42 7.43 21.81 -14.71
CA ASN A 42 6.68 22.99 -15.13
C ASN A 42 5.42 22.52 -15.84
N ASN A 43 4.31 22.43 -15.13
CA ASN A 43 3.02 22.44 -15.82
C ASN A 43 2.47 23.86 -15.75
N PRO A 44 2.42 24.63 -16.85
CA PRO A 44 1.55 25.80 -16.86
C PRO A 44 0.13 25.28 -16.64
N HIS A 45 -0.53 25.72 -15.58
CA HIS A 45 -1.95 25.43 -15.43
C HIS A 45 -2.67 25.94 -16.70
N PRO A 46 -3.36 25.09 -17.48
CA PRO A 46 -4.39 25.62 -18.35
C PRO A 46 -5.49 26.12 -17.42
N SER A 47 -5.75 27.44 -17.44
CA SER A 47 -6.98 27.96 -16.86
C SER A 47 -8.16 27.21 -17.49
N PRO A 48 -9.14 26.73 -16.70
CA PRO A 48 -10.32 26.03 -17.26
C PRO A 48 -11.19 26.94 -18.12
N ASP A 49 -10.99 28.25 -18.03
CA ASP A 49 -11.82 29.23 -18.69
C ASP A 49 -10.96 29.99 -19.71
N GLY A 50 -11.25 29.80 -21.00
CA GLY A 50 -10.66 30.54 -22.12
C GLY A 50 -11.06 32.02 -22.13
N ARG A 51 -10.89 32.72 -21.01
CA ARG A 51 -11.01 34.17 -20.90
C ARG A 51 -9.64 34.76 -20.61
N GLY A 52 -9.26 35.70 -21.47
CA GLY A 52 -7.96 36.36 -21.47
C GLY A 52 -7.59 36.96 -20.12
N ALA A 53 -6.27 37.11 -19.96
CA ALA A 53 -5.59 37.64 -18.80
C ALA A 53 -6.32 38.82 -18.17
N ILE A 54 -6.75 38.62 -16.92
CA ILE A 54 -6.96 39.73 -15.98
C ILE A 54 -5.85 39.59 -14.94
N SER A 55 -4.88 40.49 -15.05
CA SER A 55 -3.87 40.74 -14.03
C SER A 55 -4.58 41.05 -12.71
N SER A 56 -4.44 40.15 -11.74
CA SER A 56 -4.77 40.40 -10.34
C SER A 56 -3.50 40.15 -9.51
N PRO A 57 -3.34 40.92 -8.42
CA PRO A 57 -2.05 41.50 -8.07
C PRO A 57 -1.04 40.44 -7.64
N SER A 58 0.18 40.66 -8.10
CA SER A 58 1.40 39.98 -7.71
C SER A 58 1.41 39.62 -6.23
N ASN A 59 1.18 38.35 -5.90
CA ASN A 59 1.64 37.81 -4.63
C ASN A 59 3.14 37.52 -4.78
N ASN A 60 3.94 38.58 -4.79
CA ASN A 60 5.39 38.53 -4.72
C ASN A 60 5.79 38.03 -3.34
N ASN A 61 5.75 36.71 -3.15
CA ASN A 61 6.52 36.02 -2.12
C ASN A 61 7.60 35.15 -2.77
N ASN A 62 8.14 35.61 -3.91
CA ASN A 62 9.26 34.98 -4.59
C ASN A 62 10.60 35.61 -4.17
N GLU A 63 10.75 35.91 -2.87
CA GLU A 63 12.04 36.29 -2.29
C GLU A 63 12.54 35.18 -1.36
N THR A 64 13.71 34.65 -1.73
CA THR A 64 14.51 33.59 -1.10
C THR A 64 14.28 32.13 -1.53
N GLU A 65 14.35 31.86 -2.85
CA GLU A 65 14.85 30.57 -3.37
C GLU A 65 16.35 30.40 -3.00
N LYS A 66 16.67 30.32 -1.71
CA LYS A 66 18.06 30.26 -1.22
C LYS A 66 18.70 28.87 -1.03
N PRO A 67 18.04 27.71 -1.26
CA PRO A 67 18.78 26.44 -1.29
C PRO A 67 19.13 25.96 -2.71
N PHE A 68 18.53 26.51 -3.77
CA PHE A 68 18.70 25.98 -5.13
C PHE A 68 19.69 26.81 -5.97
N SER A 69 20.71 26.15 -6.51
CA SER A 69 21.68 26.68 -7.48
C SER A 69 21.10 26.75 -8.90
N PRO A 70 21.78 27.41 -9.87
CA PRO A 70 21.23 27.68 -11.21
C PRO A 70 20.79 26.42 -11.97
N ARG A 71 19.79 26.61 -12.84
CA ARG A 71 19.04 25.56 -13.55
C ARG A 71 19.91 24.84 -14.60
N GLU A 72 19.92 23.51 -14.57
CA GLU A 72 20.41 22.68 -15.69
C GLU A 72 19.25 22.29 -16.61
N LYS A 73 19.47 22.29 -17.93
CA LYS A 73 18.50 21.75 -18.89
C LYS A 73 18.55 20.21 -18.83
N GLY A 74 17.44 19.57 -18.43
CA GLY A 74 17.30 18.12 -18.46
C GLY A 74 17.23 17.55 -19.88
N GLY A 75 17.56 16.27 -20.03
CA GLY A 75 17.72 15.56 -21.31
C GLY A 75 16.43 15.10 -21.99
N ASP A 76 15.25 15.48 -21.50
CA ASP A 76 13.96 15.14 -22.11
C ASP A 76 12.99 16.34 -21.98
N GLU A 77 12.15 16.55 -23.00
CA GLU A 77 11.39 17.78 -23.28
C GLU A 77 10.87 18.53 -22.03
N GLY A 78 11.55 19.62 -21.65
CA GLY A 78 11.01 20.66 -20.77
C GLY A 78 11.14 20.47 -19.24
N ALA A 79 11.71 19.35 -18.76
CA ALA A 79 11.97 19.18 -17.33
C ALA A 79 13.20 20.00 -16.89
N LEU A 80 13.01 20.89 -15.90
CA LEU A 80 14.10 21.66 -15.30
C LEU A 80 14.69 20.87 -14.13
N VAL A 81 16.02 20.77 -14.07
CA VAL A 81 16.71 20.21 -12.91
C VAL A 81 17.17 21.34 -12.00
N LYS A 82 16.80 21.26 -10.73
CA LYS A 82 17.30 22.13 -9.66
C LYS A 82 18.31 21.37 -8.80
N ILE A 83 19.39 22.04 -8.42
CA ILE A 83 20.44 21.48 -7.55
C ILE A 83 20.36 22.17 -6.20
N ALA A 84 20.41 21.45 -5.08
CA ALA A 84 20.42 22.03 -3.74
C ALA A 84 21.37 21.35 -2.77
N HIS A 85 21.90 22.16 -1.85
CA HIS A 85 22.75 21.72 -0.75
C HIS A 85 22.01 21.87 0.58
N PHE A 86 22.25 20.91 1.48
CA PHE A 86 21.70 20.90 2.83
C PHE A 86 22.77 20.35 3.78
N ASP A 87 22.79 20.84 5.02
CA ASP A 87 23.70 20.33 6.05
C ASP A 87 23.36 18.89 6.47
N ALA A 88 22.10 18.49 6.33
CA ALA A 88 21.61 17.14 6.57
C ALA A 88 20.40 16.83 5.68
N VAL A 89 20.25 15.54 5.33
CA VAL A 89 19.16 15.05 4.47
C VAL A 89 18.50 13.85 5.12
N ILE A 90 17.16 13.87 5.23
CA ILE A 90 16.35 12.72 5.63
C ILE A 90 15.53 12.27 4.42
N LEU A 91 15.75 11.03 3.98
CA LEU A 91 15.03 10.44 2.86
C LEU A 91 13.82 9.66 3.37
N ALA A 92 12.63 10.20 3.14
CA ALA A 92 11.34 9.59 3.50
C ALA A 92 10.54 9.24 2.24
N LEU A 93 11.12 8.40 1.38
CA LEU A 93 10.72 8.21 -0.03
C LEU A 93 9.62 7.15 -0.24
N GLY A 94 9.11 6.56 0.83
CA GLY A 94 8.08 5.52 0.78
C GLY A 94 8.61 4.17 0.26
N GLY A 95 7.69 3.30 -0.16
CA GLY A 95 7.99 2.00 -0.76
C GLY A 95 7.80 1.99 -2.28
N GLY A 96 7.58 0.80 -2.85
CA GLY A 96 7.26 0.61 -4.28
C GLY A 96 5.79 0.30 -4.56
N SER A 97 4.94 0.32 -3.54
CA SER A 97 3.50 0.08 -3.69
C SER A 97 2.80 1.31 -4.24
N TRP A 98 1.82 1.13 -5.13
CA TRP A 98 1.00 2.22 -5.68
C TRP A 98 1.82 3.35 -6.32
N PRO A 99 2.65 3.06 -7.35
CA PRO A 99 3.53 4.04 -7.97
C PRO A 99 2.79 5.25 -8.54
N GLN A 100 1.50 5.11 -8.86
CA GLN A 100 0.67 6.21 -9.36
C GLN A 100 0.44 7.31 -8.30
N LEU A 101 0.60 6.98 -7.02
CA LEU A 101 0.50 7.94 -5.90
C LEU A 101 1.84 8.62 -5.57
N GLY A 102 2.92 8.24 -6.26
CA GLY A 102 4.25 8.85 -6.16
C GLY A 102 5.31 8.02 -5.45
N SER A 103 4.93 6.93 -4.78
CA SER A 103 5.87 6.00 -4.14
C SER A 103 6.19 4.85 -5.10
N ASP A 104 7.29 4.95 -5.84
CA ASP A 104 7.59 4.08 -6.99
C ASP A 104 8.84 3.18 -6.81
N GLY A 105 9.56 3.31 -5.69
CA GLY A 105 10.79 2.56 -5.46
C GLY A 105 11.96 2.96 -6.35
N ALA A 106 11.85 3.98 -7.21
CA ALA A 106 12.92 4.42 -8.10
C ALA A 106 14.20 4.88 -7.35
N TRP A 107 14.03 5.23 -6.07
CA TRP A 107 15.12 5.60 -5.17
C TRP A 107 16.12 4.49 -4.89
N ILE A 108 15.76 3.21 -5.07
CA ILE A 108 16.63 2.07 -4.75
C ILE A 108 17.91 2.15 -5.56
N ALA A 109 17.80 2.29 -6.89
CA ALA A 109 18.96 2.36 -7.77
C ALA A 109 19.85 3.56 -7.44
N LEU A 110 19.26 4.70 -7.05
CA LEU A 110 20.02 5.89 -6.66
C LEU A 110 20.84 5.64 -5.39
N LEU A 111 20.25 4.98 -4.39
CA LEU A 111 20.94 4.62 -3.14
C LEU A 111 22.03 3.56 -3.37
N GLU A 112 21.75 2.54 -4.18
CA GLU A 112 22.72 1.50 -4.52
C GLU A 112 23.93 2.07 -5.28
N GLN A 113 23.70 3.00 -6.20
CA GLN A 113 24.78 3.75 -6.89
C GLN A 113 25.65 4.55 -5.91
N HIS A 114 25.08 4.97 -4.78
CA HIS A 114 25.80 5.66 -3.70
C HIS A 114 26.37 4.69 -2.65
N GLY A 115 26.44 3.39 -2.97
CA GLY A 115 27.06 2.37 -2.14
C GLY A 115 26.20 1.88 -0.97
N ALA A 116 24.93 2.27 -0.91
CA ALA A 116 24.02 1.76 0.11
C ALA A 116 23.51 0.37 -0.27
N HIS A 117 23.56 -0.58 0.67
CA HIS A 117 22.91 -1.87 0.50
C HIS A 117 21.41 -1.73 0.77
N VAL A 118 20.58 -1.99 -0.24
CA VAL A 118 19.12 -1.96 -0.13
C VAL A 118 18.58 -3.39 -0.22
N ALA A 119 17.80 -3.80 0.79
CA ALA A 119 17.09 -5.07 0.70
C ALA A 119 16.00 -4.98 -0.40
N PRO A 120 15.84 -5.99 -1.28
CA PRO A 120 14.83 -5.95 -2.32
C PRO A 120 13.43 -5.69 -1.76
N LEU A 121 12.68 -4.81 -2.43
CA LEU A 121 11.28 -4.59 -2.07
C LEU A 121 10.47 -5.85 -2.37
N ARG A 122 9.69 -6.29 -1.39
CA ARG A 122 8.84 -7.48 -1.50
C ARG A 122 7.40 -7.13 -1.12
N PRO A 123 6.40 -7.72 -1.80
CA PRO A 123 5.00 -7.43 -1.53
C PRO A 123 4.65 -7.85 -0.10
N SER A 124 3.94 -7.00 0.64
CA SER A 124 3.45 -7.30 2.00
C SER A 124 2.12 -6.59 2.21
N ASN A 125 1.34 -7.05 3.18
CA ASN A 125 -0.04 -6.59 3.41
C ASN A 125 -0.90 -6.70 2.13
N CYS A 126 -0.76 -7.81 1.40
CA CYS A 126 -1.45 -8.07 0.15
C CYS A 126 -2.29 -9.35 0.22
N GLY A 127 -3.24 -9.49 -0.73
CA GLY A 127 -3.97 -10.73 -0.95
C GLY A 127 -3.13 -11.77 -1.69
N PHE A 128 -3.70 -12.95 -1.88
CA PHE A 128 -3.09 -14.05 -2.62
C PHE A 128 -4.05 -14.57 -3.67
N GLU A 129 -3.49 -14.95 -4.81
CA GLU A 129 -4.25 -15.58 -5.89
C GLU A 129 -4.55 -17.04 -5.55
N ILE A 130 -5.78 -17.47 -5.84
CA ILE A 130 -6.24 -18.84 -5.68
C ILE A 130 -7.06 -19.21 -6.90
N ALA A 131 -6.75 -20.35 -7.51
CA ALA A 131 -7.47 -20.89 -8.65
C ALA A 131 -8.84 -21.46 -8.21
N TRP A 132 -9.77 -20.58 -7.85
CA TRP A 132 -11.13 -20.95 -7.50
C TRP A 132 -11.82 -21.66 -8.66
N SER A 133 -12.58 -22.71 -8.36
CA SER A 133 -13.50 -23.32 -9.34
C SER A 133 -14.56 -22.31 -9.81
N ASP A 134 -15.07 -22.47 -11.03
CA ASP A 134 -16.11 -21.59 -11.59
C ASP A 134 -17.33 -21.49 -10.68
N HIS A 135 -17.80 -22.63 -10.16
CA HIS A 135 -18.91 -22.69 -9.22
C HIS A 135 -18.68 -21.85 -7.95
N PHE A 136 -17.47 -21.89 -7.41
CA PHE A 136 -17.12 -21.10 -6.22
C PHE A 136 -17.07 -19.61 -6.54
N ARG A 137 -16.48 -19.24 -7.69
CA ARG A 137 -16.40 -17.83 -8.10
C ARG A 137 -17.78 -17.21 -8.32
N GLU A 138 -18.65 -17.91 -9.04
CA GLU A 138 -20.00 -17.42 -9.37
C GLU A 138 -20.85 -17.17 -8.11
N ARG A 139 -20.63 -17.95 -7.05
CA ARG A 139 -21.47 -17.92 -5.85
C ARG A 139 -20.92 -17.03 -4.73
N PHE A 140 -19.60 -16.90 -4.60
CA PHE A 140 -18.98 -16.34 -3.39
C PHE A 140 -18.06 -15.14 -3.63
N VAL A 141 -17.78 -14.73 -4.87
CA VAL A 141 -16.99 -13.51 -5.10
C VAL A 141 -17.69 -12.30 -4.50
N GLY A 142 -16.94 -11.50 -3.74
CA GLY A 142 -17.45 -10.34 -3.00
C GLY A 142 -18.01 -10.67 -1.62
N GLU A 143 -18.11 -11.96 -1.26
CA GLU A 143 -18.59 -12.37 0.06
C GLU A 143 -17.48 -12.33 1.11
N PRO A 144 -17.72 -11.68 2.27
CA PRO A 144 -16.78 -11.69 3.38
C PRO A 144 -16.89 -12.99 4.18
N LEU A 145 -15.76 -13.62 4.48
CA LEU A 145 -15.65 -14.60 5.55
C LEU A 145 -15.38 -13.88 6.86
N LYS A 146 -16.39 -13.88 7.73
CA LYS A 146 -16.35 -13.22 9.04
C LYS A 146 -16.13 -14.23 10.15
N SER A 147 -15.51 -13.80 11.23
CA SER A 147 -15.30 -14.60 12.44
C SER A 147 -14.61 -15.93 12.13
N VAL A 148 -13.64 -15.92 11.22
CA VAL A 148 -12.81 -17.09 10.90
C VAL A 148 -11.42 -16.89 11.47
N ALA A 149 -10.68 -17.98 11.61
CA ALA A 149 -9.24 -17.90 11.83
C ALA A 149 -8.46 -18.45 10.66
N ALA A 150 -7.27 -17.90 10.45
CA ALA A 150 -6.31 -18.36 9.48
C ALA A 150 -5.04 -18.78 10.21
N SER A 151 -4.42 -19.86 9.76
CA SER A 151 -3.17 -20.36 10.30
C SER A 151 -2.20 -20.77 9.21
N PHE A 152 -0.94 -20.42 9.43
CA PHE A 152 0.19 -20.79 8.59
C PHE A 152 1.42 -21.00 9.48
N GLY A 153 2.01 -22.19 9.45
CA GLY A 153 3.01 -22.61 10.43
C GLY A 153 2.44 -22.55 11.85
N GLU A 154 3.18 -21.94 12.78
CA GLU A 154 2.78 -21.77 14.18
C GLU A 154 1.88 -20.53 14.40
N VAL A 155 1.74 -19.67 13.38
CA VAL A 155 0.98 -18.43 13.52
C VAL A 155 -0.50 -18.70 13.25
N ARG A 156 -1.34 -18.35 14.22
CA ARG A 156 -2.80 -18.30 14.07
C ARG A 156 -3.33 -16.90 14.34
N LYS A 157 -4.23 -16.42 13.49
CA LYS A 157 -4.92 -15.13 13.63
C LYS A 157 -6.41 -15.32 13.39
N GLN A 158 -7.24 -14.55 14.09
CA GLN A 158 -8.68 -14.52 13.89
C GLN A 158 -9.08 -13.16 13.34
N GLY A 159 -10.06 -13.12 12.46
CA GLY A 159 -10.50 -11.90 11.81
C GLY A 159 -11.45 -12.18 10.65
N GLU A 160 -11.34 -11.34 9.63
CA GLU A 160 -12.13 -11.45 8.41
C GLU A 160 -11.26 -11.33 7.16
N CYS A 161 -11.72 -11.99 6.11
CA CYS A 161 -11.16 -11.93 4.77
C CYS A 161 -12.28 -11.87 3.73
N LEU A 162 -11.93 -11.42 2.53
CA LEU A 162 -12.84 -11.26 1.40
C LEU A 162 -12.47 -12.27 0.32
N ILE A 163 -13.46 -12.98 -0.22
CA ILE A 163 -13.29 -13.73 -1.46
C ILE A 163 -13.32 -12.75 -2.62
N THR A 164 -12.26 -12.76 -3.42
CA THR A 164 -12.18 -11.96 -4.65
C THR A 164 -12.27 -12.88 -5.86
N THR A 165 -12.44 -12.27 -7.03
CA THR A 165 -12.42 -13.01 -8.31
C THR A 165 -11.15 -13.84 -8.48
N HIS A 166 -10.02 -13.32 -8.00
CA HIS A 166 -8.70 -13.90 -8.25
C HIS A 166 -8.14 -14.67 -7.05
N GLY A 167 -8.77 -14.60 -5.89
CA GLY A 167 -8.25 -15.26 -4.69
C GLY A 167 -8.88 -14.77 -3.40
N ILE A 168 -8.04 -14.42 -2.43
CA ILE A 168 -8.45 -14.02 -1.08
C ILE A 168 -7.64 -12.83 -0.57
N GLU A 169 -8.31 -11.89 0.10
CA GLU A 169 -7.66 -10.70 0.65
C GLU A 169 -8.30 -10.25 1.97
N GLY A 170 -7.83 -9.14 2.52
CA GLY A 170 -8.37 -8.56 3.76
C GLY A 170 -7.42 -8.69 4.95
N GLY A 171 -7.77 -8.02 6.05
CA GLY A 171 -6.87 -7.84 7.20
C GLY A 171 -6.30 -9.14 7.77
N LEU A 172 -7.12 -10.21 7.79
CA LEU A 172 -6.66 -11.53 8.25
C LEU A 172 -5.55 -12.11 7.35
N ILE A 173 -5.69 -11.96 6.03
CA ILE A 173 -4.71 -12.45 5.05
C ILE A 173 -3.45 -11.58 5.07
N TYR A 174 -3.62 -10.26 5.18
CA TYR A 174 -2.51 -9.30 5.20
C TYR A 174 -1.57 -9.56 6.37
N ALA A 175 -2.12 -9.91 7.55
CA ALA A 175 -1.36 -10.27 8.74
C ALA A 175 -0.46 -11.51 8.56
N LEU A 176 -0.77 -12.40 7.61
CA LEU A 176 -0.01 -13.61 7.29
C LEU A 176 0.75 -13.50 5.96
N SER A 177 0.71 -12.35 5.30
CA SER A 177 1.21 -12.21 3.92
C SER A 177 2.72 -12.43 3.79
N ALA A 178 3.53 -11.96 4.75
CA ALA A 178 4.98 -12.13 4.68
C ALA A 178 5.42 -13.60 4.69
N PRO A 179 5.03 -14.44 5.68
CA PRO A 179 5.43 -15.84 5.69
C PRO A 179 4.81 -16.65 4.54
N LEU A 180 3.59 -16.34 4.11
CA LEU A 180 2.98 -16.97 2.93
C LEU A 180 3.77 -16.68 1.65
N ARG A 181 4.15 -15.42 1.42
CA ARG A 181 5.00 -15.03 0.29
C ARG A 181 6.34 -15.75 0.34
N ASP A 182 7.00 -15.79 1.50
CA ASP A 182 8.30 -16.43 1.67
C ASP A 182 8.24 -17.93 1.30
N GLU A 183 7.17 -18.62 1.69
CA GLU A 183 6.98 -20.03 1.33
C GLU A 183 6.69 -20.22 -0.16
N ILE A 184 5.83 -19.39 -0.76
CA ILE A 184 5.55 -19.45 -2.20
C ILE A 184 6.82 -19.24 -3.02
N GLU A 185 7.65 -18.26 -2.66
CA GLU A 185 8.93 -18.04 -3.34
C GLU A 185 9.90 -19.22 -3.18
N ARG A 186 9.84 -19.92 -2.05
CA ARG A 186 10.73 -21.05 -1.73
C ARG A 186 10.33 -22.36 -2.42
N ILE A 187 9.04 -22.69 -2.43
CA ILE A 187 8.53 -24.01 -2.88
C ILE A 187 7.49 -23.92 -4.00
N GLY A 188 7.13 -22.72 -4.44
CA GLY A 188 6.16 -22.48 -5.50
C GLY A 188 4.69 -22.44 -5.05
N SER A 189 4.40 -22.71 -3.76
CA SER A 189 3.03 -22.66 -3.22
C SER A 189 3.03 -22.51 -1.70
N ALA A 190 1.89 -22.18 -1.10
CA ALA A 190 1.68 -22.21 0.35
C ALA A 190 0.28 -22.73 0.67
N THR A 191 0.13 -23.45 1.80
CA THR A 191 -1.17 -23.91 2.28
C THR A 191 -1.60 -23.10 3.50
N LEU A 192 -2.61 -22.26 3.30
CA LEU A 192 -3.27 -21.52 4.39
C LEU A 192 -4.42 -22.36 4.93
N HIS A 193 -4.43 -22.63 6.24
CA HIS A 193 -5.54 -23.32 6.89
C HIS A 193 -6.56 -22.31 7.42
N LEU A 194 -7.81 -22.43 6.96
CA LEU A 194 -8.93 -21.65 7.47
C LEU A 194 -9.75 -22.48 8.46
N ASP A 195 -9.93 -21.94 9.64
CA ASP A 195 -10.82 -22.43 10.69
C ASP A 195 -12.09 -21.59 10.68
N LEU A 196 -13.18 -22.24 10.26
CA LEU A 196 -14.49 -21.60 10.08
C LEU A 196 -15.26 -21.43 11.40
N LEU A 197 -14.81 -22.07 12.48
CA LEU A 197 -15.46 -22.06 13.79
C LEU A 197 -14.41 -21.82 14.88
N PRO A 198 -13.67 -20.70 14.83
CA PRO A 198 -12.52 -20.47 15.69
C PRO A 198 -12.84 -20.40 17.19
N ASP A 199 -14.11 -20.20 17.53
CA ASP A 199 -14.60 -20.16 18.91
C ASP A 199 -15.01 -21.55 19.43
N TRP A 200 -14.89 -22.60 18.61
CA TRP A 200 -15.22 -23.98 18.96
C TRP A 200 -13.94 -24.83 18.99
N SER A 201 -13.80 -25.64 20.03
CA SER A 201 -12.70 -26.61 20.05
C SER A 201 -12.94 -27.72 19.02
N ALA A 202 -11.86 -28.35 18.56
CA ALA A 202 -11.94 -29.45 17.60
C ALA A 202 -12.77 -30.62 18.15
N GLU A 203 -12.67 -30.91 19.45
CA GLU A 203 -13.45 -31.95 20.13
C GLU A 203 -14.94 -31.64 20.11
N LYS A 204 -15.31 -30.37 20.34
CA LYS A 204 -16.70 -29.95 20.29
C LYS A 204 -17.26 -30.05 18.86
N VAL A 205 -16.50 -29.59 17.87
CA VAL A 205 -16.89 -29.73 16.46
C VAL A 205 -17.09 -31.20 16.12
N LEU A 206 -16.14 -32.06 16.49
CA LEU A 206 -16.19 -33.50 16.26
C LEU A 206 -17.43 -34.13 16.92
N ALA A 207 -17.70 -33.81 18.18
CA ALA A 207 -18.86 -34.33 18.90
C ALA A 207 -20.18 -33.92 18.20
N GLU A 208 -20.31 -32.67 17.76
CA GLU A 208 -21.51 -32.18 17.09
C GLU A 208 -21.72 -32.81 15.72
N VAL A 209 -20.68 -32.95 14.90
CA VAL A 209 -20.78 -33.59 13.57
C VAL A 209 -20.91 -35.11 13.63
N SER A 210 -20.55 -35.74 14.76
CA SER A 210 -20.70 -37.19 14.96
C SER A 210 -22.15 -37.61 15.24
N HIS A 211 -23.06 -36.65 15.50
CA HIS A 211 -24.47 -36.97 15.69
C HIS A 211 -25.07 -37.56 14.39
N PRO A 212 -25.94 -38.59 14.49
CA PRO A 212 -26.56 -39.17 13.30
C PRO A 212 -27.31 -38.12 12.48
N ARG A 213 -27.02 -38.09 11.17
CA ARG A 213 -27.65 -37.16 10.23
C ARG A 213 -29.09 -37.54 9.88
N GLY A 214 -29.44 -38.82 9.98
CA GLY A 214 -30.71 -39.34 9.47
C GLY A 214 -30.87 -39.05 7.97
N SER A 215 -32.04 -38.57 7.56
CA SER A 215 -32.38 -38.25 6.17
C SER A 215 -31.93 -36.85 5.70
N ARG A 216 -31.41 -35.99 6.59
CA ARG A 216 -31.02 -34.60 6.25
C ARG A 216 -29.83 -34.60 5.31
N SER A 217 -29.66 -33.61 4.42
CA SER A 217 -28.42 -33.44 3.63
C SER A 217 -27.21 -33.08 4.51
N LEU A 218 -25.98 -33.21 4.00
CA LEU A 218 -24.77 -32.79 4.73
C LEU A 218 -24.83 -31.31 5.09
N SER A 219 -25.17 -30.44 4.13
CA SER A 219 -25.32 -29.00 4.38
C SER A 219 -26.35 -28.72 5.47
N SER A 220 -27.56 -29.29 5.38
CA SER A 220 -28.60 -29.10 6.39
C SER A 220 -28.21 -29.65 7.76
N HIS A 221 -27.33 -30.65 7.82
CA HIS A 221 -26.79 -31.20 9.05
C HIS A 221 -25.76 -30.25 9.68
N LEU A 222 -24.77 -29.81 8.90
CA LEU A 222 -23.75 -28.84 9.34
C LEU A 222 -24.39 -27.51 9.76
N GLN A 223 -25.41 -27.05 9.05
CA GLN A 223 -26.16 -25.86 9.45
C GLN A 223 -26.83 -26.05 10.82
N SER A 224 -27.44 -27.20 11.10
CA SER A 224 -28.07 -27.42 12.41
C SER A 224 -27.10 -27.65 13.55
N ARG A 225 -25.96 -28.27 13.27
CA ARG A 225 -24.99 -28.68 14.31
C ARG A 225 -23.96 -27.60 14.58
N LEU A 226 -23.51 -26.92 13.53
CA LEU A 226 -22.41 -25.98 13.59
C LEU A 226 -22.81 -24.55 13.19
N GLY A 227 -24.02 -24.33 12.70
CA GLY A 227 -24.43 -23.01 12.17
C GLY A 227 -23.84 -22.66 10.81
N LEU A 228 -23.07 -23.57 10.19
CA LEU A 228 -22.46 -23.37 8.87
C LEU A 228 -23.49 -23.57 7.77
N LYS A 229 -23.81 -22.50 7.04
CA LYS A 229 -24.74 -22.51 5.90
C LYS A 229 -23.95 -22.68 4.60
N GLY A 230 -24.44 -23.54 3.69
CA GLY A 230 -23.82 -23.79 2.38
C GLY A 230 -24.80 -24.35 1.37
#